data_AF-A0AA88Y5N7-F1
#
_entry.id   AF-A0AA88Y5N7-F1
#
_cell.length_a   1.000
_cell.length_b   1.000
_cell.length_c   1.000
_cell.angle_alpha   90.00
_cell.angle_beta   90.00
_cell.angle_gamma   90.00
#
_symmetry.space_group_name_H-M   'P 1'
#
loop_
_entity.id
_entity.type
_entity.pdbx_description
1 polymer ?
#
loop_
_entity_poly.entity_id
_entity_poly.type
_entity_poly.pdbx_seq_one_letter_code
_entity_poly.pdbx_strand_id
1 'polypeptide(L)'
;RFPSNDLLSSFSVLALRPVSFLDSKELEEFGTEEMDILCQFYGEKQTVKWKQEKVTKSNTSEPIIDVAKTKKEWGLLKRVVVAEKFPRDFMQLLWGLTWKYHKDKFPNLLTLARLALTSAVHTAGCERGFSVQNQILTKLRNRLNVETQSKLMRVKLCCLERNVIVEKALSVWRKSKTRRAYALK
;
A
#
# COMPACT_ATOMS: atom_id res chain seq x y z
N ARG A 1 -5.22 17.53 5.44
CA ARG A 1 -5.82 16.98 4.20
C ARG A 1 -4.67 16.55 3.31
N PHE A 2 -4.63 15.31 2.81
CA PHE A 2 -3.63 14.95 1.81
C PHE A 2 -3.72 15.97 0.66
N PRO A 3 -2.58 16.45 0.10
CA PRO A 3 -2.63 17.34 -1.04
C PRO A 3 -3.48 16.66 -2.12
N SER A 4 -4.43 17.39 -2.69
CA SER A 4 -5.19 16.97 -3.87
C SER A 4 -4.18 16.69 -4.97
N ASN A 5 -3.76 15.43 -5.06
CA ASN A 5 -2.79 14.97 -6.01
C ASN A 5 -3.56 14.19 -7.05
N ASP A 6 -3.66 14.75 -8.25
CA ASP A 6 -4.41 14.20 -9.38
C ASP A 6 -4.04 12.73 -9.64
N LEU A 7 -2.81 12.34 -9.28
CA LEU A 7 -2.34 10.96 -9.30
C LEU A 7 -3.15 10.01 -8.41
N LEU A 8 -3.45 10.40 -7.16
CA LEU A 8 -4.17 9.53 -6.22
C LEU A 8 -5.64 9.40 -6.58
N SER A 9 -6.27 10.47 -7.07
CA SER A 9 -7.64 10.41 -7.58
C SER A 9 -7.72 9.55 -8.85
N SER A 10 -6.68 9.54 -9.69
CA SER A 10 -6.63 8.71 -10.90
C SER A 10 -6.74 7.21 -10.60
N PHE A 11 -6.28 6.74 -9.44
CA PHE A 11 -6.44 5.34 -9.05
C PHE A 11 -7.91 4.91 -8.86
N SER A 12 -8.84 5.84 -8.68
CA SER A 12 -10.27 5.52 -8.55
C SER A 12 -10.84 4.85 -9.81
N VAL A 13 -10.25 5.12 -10.99
CA VAL A 13 -10.63 4.52 -12.26
C VAL A 13 -10.52 2.99 -12.24
N LEU A 14 -9.58 2.45 -11.47
CA LEU A 14 -9.33 1.01 -11.31
C LEU A 14 -10.46 0.28 -10.58
N ALA A 15 -11.44 0.99 -10.02
CA ALA A 15 -12.65 0.38 -9.46
C ALA A 15 -13.65 -0.04 -10.56
N LEU A 16 -13.53 0.48 -11.78
CA LEU A 16 -14.36 0.14 -12.95
C LEU A 16 -15.88 0.23 -12.69
N ARG A 17 -16.33 1.05 -11.73
CA ARG A 17 -17.73 1.08 -11.27
C ARG A 17 -18.77 1.33 -12.37
N PRO A 18 -18.62 2.33 -13.26
CA PRO A 18 -19.68 2.67 -14.20
C PRO A 18 -19.72 1.75 -15.44
N VAL A 19 -18.71 0.90 -15.64
CA VAL A 19 -18.40 0.22 -16.92
C VAL A 19 -19.56 -0.63 -17.47
N SER A 20 -20.47 -1.13 -16.62
CA SER A 20 -21.66 -1.88 -17.07
C SER A 20 -22.84 -1.01 -17.51
N PHE A 21 -22.80 0.29 -17.23
CA PHE A 21 -23.82 1.27 -17.61
C PHE A 21 -23.41 2.12 -18.82
N LEU A 22 -22.19 1.91 -19.32
CA LEU A 22 -21.64 2.66 -20.44
C LEU A 22 -21.93 1.95 -21.76
N ASP A 23 -22.25 2.73 -22.78
CA ASP A 23 -22.39 2.24 -24.15
C ASP A 23 -21.01 1.86 -24.73
N SER A 24 -20.99 1.10 -25.83
CA SER A 24 -19.74 0.62 -26.45
C SER A 24 -18.72 1.73 -26.74
N LYS A 25 -19.19 2.92 -27.14
CA LYS A 25 -18.32 4.08 -27.42
C LYS A 25 -17.78 4.70 -26.13
N GLU A 26 -18.65 4.93 -25.16
CA GLU A 26 -18.26 5.48 -23.85
C GLU A 26 -17.34 4.52 -23.09
N LEU A 27 -17.54 3.22 -23.26
CA LEU A 27 -16.70 2.17 -22.70
C LEU A 27 -15.27 2.26 -23.25
N GLU A 28 -15.07 2.61 -24.52
CA GLU A 28 -13.74 2.77 -25.11
C GLU A 28 -13.02 4.00 -24.57
N GLU A 29 -13.75 5.11 -24.42
CA GLU A 29 -13.25 6.37 -23.88
C GLU A 29 -13.09 6.36 -22.34
N PHE A 30 -13.74 5.42 -21.64
CA PHE A 30 -13.73 5.37 -20.18
C PHE A 30 -12.31 5.26 -19.60
N GLY A 31 -11.98 6.21 -18.73
CA GLY A 31 -10.80 6.16 -17.88
C GLY A 31 -9.48 6.44 -18.60
N THR A 32 -9.52 7.02 -19.81
CA THR A 32 -8.32 7.29 -20.61
C THR A 32 -7.46 8.38 -19.98
N GLU A 33 -8.06 9.46 -19.49
CA GLU A 33 -7.36 10.58 -18.85
C GLU A 33 -6.64 10.14 -17.58
N GLU A 34 -7.32 9.40 -16.69
CA GLU A 34 -6.72 8.88 -15.47
C GLU A 34 -5.61 7.86 -15.78
N MET A 35 -5.80 7.05 -16.82
CA MET A 35 -4.77 6.11 -17.25
C MET A 35 -3.55 6.82 -17.83
N ASP A 36 -3.74 7.96 -18.50
CA ASP A 36 -2.65 8.79 -19.00
C ASP A 36 -1.84 9.39 -17.85
N ILE A 37 -2.49 9.90 -16.81
CA ILE A 37 -1.82 10.41 -15.59
C ILE A 37 -1.00 9.28 -14.93
N LEU A 38 -1.60 8.10 -14.76
CA LEU A 38 -0.90 6.94 -14.17
C LEU A 38 0.27 6.48 -15.03
N CYS A 39 0.11 6.45 -16.36
CA CYS A 39 1.15 6.07 -17.29
C CYS A 39 2.31 7.07 -17.31
N GLN A 40 2.01 8.37 -17.28
CA GLN A 40 3.04 9.41 -17.21
C GLN A 40 3.86 9.29 -15.94
N PHE A 41 3.20 9.06 -14.80
CA PHE A 41 3.89 8.98 -13.53
C PHE A 41 4.70 7.69 -13.36
N TYR A 42 4.11 6.53 -13.67
CA TYR A 42 4.71 5.21 -13.41
C TYR A 42 5.43 4.59 -14.61
N GLY A 43 5.22 5.11 -15.82
CA GLY A 43 5.84 4.64 -17.06
C GLY A 43 7.05 5.46 -17.51
N GLU A 44 7.35 6.57 -16.83
CA GLU A 44 8.51 7.40 -17.11
C GLU A 44 9.54 7.33 -15.96
N LYS A 45 10.80 7.61 -16.31
CA LYS A 45 11.89 7.67 -15.34
C LYS A 45 11.75 8.92 -14.47
N GLN A 46 11.46 8.72 -13.20
CA GLN A 46 11.26 9.82 -12.25
C GLN A 46 12.57 10.14 -11.52
N THR A 47 12.93 11.42 -11.45
CA THR A 47 14.09 11.89 -10.67
C THR A 47 13.62 12.87 -9.60
N VAL A 48 13.67 12.45 -8.34
CA VAL A 48 13.29 13.29 -7.21
C VAL A 48 14.56 13.89 -6.60
N LYS A 49 14.60 15.22 -6.51
CA LYS A 49 15.66 15.95 -5.82
C LYS A 49 15.13 16.50 -4.50
N TRP A 50 15.85 16.27 -3.41
CA TRP A 50 15.52 16.86 -2.11
C TRP A 50 16.77 17.37 -1.41
N LYS A 51 16.58 18.36 -0.52
CA LYS A 51 17.66 18.94 0.28
C LYS A 51 17.68 18.24 1.65
N GLN A 52 18.85 17.78 2.05
CA GLN A 52 19.11 17.29 3.40
C GLN A 52 20.39 17.95 3.92
N GLU A 53 20.28 18.77 4.97
CA GLU A 53 21.42 19.40 5.66
C GLU A 53 22.45 20.05 4.70
N LYS A 54 21.94 20.89 3.77
CA LYS A 54 22.70 21.61 2.72
C LYS A 54 23.25 20.76 1.55
N VAL A 55 23.05 19.44 1.55
CA VAL A 55 23.38 18.57 0.40
C VAL A 55 22.11 18.29 -0.41
N THR A 56 22.16 18.55 -1.72
CA THR A 56 21.10 18.15 -2.65
C THR A 56 21.30 16.68 -2.99
N LYS A 57 20.38 15.82 -2.55
CA LYS A 57 20.34 14.40 -2.93
C LYS A 57 19.34 14.22 -4.06
N SER A 58 19.66 13.31 -4.98
CA SER A 58 18.74 12.87 -6.02
C SER A 58 18.55 11.36 -5.94
N ASN A 59 17.32 10.90 -6.14
CA ASN A 59 17.02 9.50 -6.39
C ASN A 59 16.25 9.38 -7.70
N THR A 60 16.64 8.38 -8.49
CA THR A 60 16.07 8.13 -9.79
C THR A 60 15.43 6.75 -9.77
N SER A 61 14.14 6.68 -10.09
CA SER A 61 13.42 5.43 -10.21
C SER A 61 13.16 5.12 -11.68
N GLU A 62 13.45 3.87 -12.05
CA GLU A 62 13.11 3.35 -13.38
C GLU A 62 11.58 3.17 -13.54
N PRO A 63 11.08 3.16 -14.78
CA PRO A 63 9.67 2.87 -15.06
C PRO A 63 9.22 1.54 -14.44
N ILE A 64 8.05 1.56 -13.81
CA ILE A 64 7.45 0.38 -13.19
C ILE A 64 6.55 -0.36 -14.18
N ILE A 65 5.99 0.35 -15.16
CA ILE A 65 5.07 -0.19 -16.16
C ILE A 65 5.47 0.21 -17.59
N ASP A 66 5.02 -0.58 -18.56
CA ASP A 66 5.11 -0.27 -19.98
C ASP A 66 3.86 0.48 -20.44
N VAL A 67 4.00 1.74 -20.83
CA VAL A 67 2.87 2.63 -21.19
C VAL A 67 2.04 2.06 -22.34
N ALA A 68 2.68 1.60 -23.41
CA ALA A 68 2.00 1.13 -24.60
C ALA A 68 1.20 -0.16 -24.32
N LYS A 69 1.79 -1.08 -23.54
CA LYS A 69 1.10 -2.30 -23.11
C LYS A 69 -0.03 -1.99 -22.14
N THR A 70 0.18 -1.09 -21.18
CA THR A 70 -0.83 -0.71 -20.18
C THR A 70 -2.09 -0.16 -20.84
N LYS A 71 -1.97 0.71 -21.85
CA LYS A 71 -3.13 1.24 -22.59
C LYS A 71 -3.89 0.14 -23.34
N LYS A 72 -3.19 -0.82 -23.95
CA LYS A 72 -3.81 -1.98 -24.61
C LYS A 72 -4.50 -2.89 -23.61
N GLU A 73 -3.84 -3.19 -22.49
CA GLU A 73 -4.39 -3.95 -21.37
C GLU A 73 -5.68 -3.31 -20.86
N TRP A 74 -5.71 -1.98 -20.72
CA TRP A 74 -6.88 -1.25 -20.24
C TRP A 74 -8.10 -1.39 -21.15
N GLY A 75 -7.91 -1.23 -22.46
CA GLY A 75 -8.99 -1.43 -23.44
C GLY A 75 -9.59 -2.84 -23.37
N LEU A 76 -8.75 -3.86 -23.19
CA LEU A 76 -9.18 -5.25 -23.10
C LEU A 76 -9.84 -5.58 -21.75
N LEU A 77 -9.29 -5.09 -20.64
CA LEU A 77 -9.79 -5.37 -19.29
C LEU A 77 -11.24 -4.92 -19.12
N LYS A 78 -11.59 -3.73 -19.64
CA LYS A 78 -12.95 -3.18 -19.61
C LYS A 78 -13.97 -4.18 -20.17
N ARG A 79 -13.66 -4.78 -21.32
CA ARG A 79 -14.51 -5.78 -21.98
C ARG A 79 -14.59 -7.08 -21.19
N VAL A 80 -13.46 -7.55 -20.65
CA VAL A 80 -13.40 -8.77 -19.82
C VAL A 80 -14.25 -8.62 -18.56
N VAL A 81 -14.14 -7.48 -17.86
CA VAL A 81 -14.90 -7.24 -16.62
C VAL A 81 -16.40 -7.21 -16.86
N VAL A 82 -16.85 -6.68 -18.00
CA VAL A 82 -18.27 -6.70 -18.41
C VAL A 82 -18.71 -8.12 -18.77
N ALA A 83 -17.93 -8.83 -19.60
CA ALA A 83 -18.27 -10.17 -20.08
C ALA A 83 -18.34 -11.21 -18.95
N GLU A 84 -17.34 -11.22 -18.06
CA GLU A 84 -17.22 -12.14 -16.93
C GLU A 84 -18.02 -11.69 -15.69
N LYS A 85 -18.67 -10.51 -15.77
CA LYS A 85 -19.46 -9.91 -14.68
C LYS A 85 -18.72 -9.83 -13.35
N PHE A 86 -17.44 -9.43 -13.37
CA PHE A 86 -16.66 -9.30 -12.14
C PHE A 86 -17.27 -8.26 -11.18
N PRO A 87 -17.23 -8.50 -9.86
CA PRO A 87 -17.75 -7.57 -8.86
C PRO A 87 -16.93 -6.29 -8.83
N ARG A 88 -17.62 -5.13 -8.79
CA ARG A 88 -17.00 -3.79 -8.89
C ARG A 88 -17.15 -2.94 -7.62
N ASP A 89 -17.96 -3.41 -6.68
CA ASP A 89 -18.18 -2.72 -5.40
C ASP A 89 -16.97 -2.84 -4.48
N PHE A 90 -16.17 -3.90 -4.68
CA PHE A 90 -14.99 -4.17 -3.88
C PHE A 90 -13.75 -4.41 -4.75
N MET A 91 -12.95 -3.35 -4.88
CA MET A 91 -11.75 -3.32 -5.71
C MET A 91 -10.76 -4.46 -5.40
N GLN A 92 -10.61 -4.85 -4.13
CA GLN A 92 -9.73 -5.98 -3.77
C GLN A 92 -10.20 -7.31 -4.38
N LEU A 93 -11.52 -7.56 -4.41
CA LEU A 93 -12.06 -8.79 -5.00
C LEU A 93 -11.97 -8.75 -6.53
N LEU A 94 -12.29 -7.62 -7.15
CA LEU A 94 -12.10 -7.41 -8.60
C LEU A 94 -10.68 -7.79 -9.03
N TRP A 95 -9.68 -7.15 -8.44
CA TRP A 95 -8.28 -7.37 -8.81
C TRP A 95 -7.76 -8.73 -8.33
N GLY A 96 -8.33 -9.31 -7.27
CA GLY A 96 -8.07 -10.69 -6.86
C GLY A 96 -8.52 -11.71 -7.90
N LEU A 97 -9.69 -11.51 -8.51
CA LEU A 97 -10.21 -12.35 -9.59
C LEU A 97 -9.39 -12.16 -10.87
N THR A 98 -9.06 -10.92 -11.23
CA THR A 98 -8.18 -10.62 -12.37
C THR A 98 -6.81 -11.28 -12.20
N TRP A 99 -6.23 -11.25 -10.99
CA TRP A 99 -4.99 -11.96 -10.69
C TRP A 99 -5.16 -13.48 -10.80
N LYS A 100 -6.29 -14.03 -10.34
CA LYS A 100 -6.50 -15.49 -10.37
C LYS A 100 -6.66 -16.05 -11.78
N TYR A 101 -7.39 -15.35 -12.65
CA TYR A 101 -7.79 -15.89 -13.96
C TYR A 101 -7.09 -15.24 -15.16
N HIS A 102 -6.52 -14.05 -14.99
CA HIS A 102 -6.00 -13.25 -16.11
C HIS A 102 -4.65 -12.58 -15.82
N LYS A 103 -3.86 -13.12 -14.89
CA LYS A 103 -2.55 -12.57 -14.51
C LYS A 103 -1.65 -12.26 -15.69
N ASP A 104 -1.55 -13.20 -16.61
CA ASP A 104 -0.61 -13.11 -17.74
C ASP A 104 -1.09 -12.13 -18.81
N LYS A 105 -2.38 -11.79 -18.82
CA LYS A 105 -2.97 -10.85 -19.77
C LYS A 105 -2.86 -9.40 -19.32
N PHE A 106 -2.80 -9.15 -18.01
CA PHE A 106 -2.86 -7.79 -17.44
C PHE A 106 -1.73 -7.48 -16.42
N PRO A 107 -0.45 -7.79 -16.71
CA PRO A 107 0.63 -7.64 -15.74
C PRO A 107 0.89 -6.19 -15.30
N ASN A 108 0.77 -5.21 -16.21
CA ASN A 108 1.01 -3.81 -15.88
C ASN A 108 -0.15 -3.25 -15.03
N LEU A 109 -1.38 -3.54 -15.42
CA LEU A 109 -2.56 -3.14 -14.65
C LEU A 109 -2.60 -3.77 -13.26
N LEU A 110 -2.18 -5.03 -13.11
CA LEU A 110 -2.07 -5.67 -11.79
C LEU A 110 -1.02 -5.00 -10.91
N THR A 111 0.03 -4.45 -11.52
CA THR A 111 1.05 -3.67 -10.80
C THR A 111 0.46 -2.35 -10.32
N LEU A 112 -0.26 -1.62 -11.18
CA LEU A 112 -0.97 -0.39 -10.79
C LEU A 112 -2.03 -0.65 -9.71
N ALA A 113 -2.80 -1.73 -9.85
CA ALA A 113 -3.80 -2.12 -8.85
C ALA A 113 -3.17 -2.45 -7.50
N ARG A 114 -2.02 -3.13 -7.49
CA ARG A 114 -1.27 -3.37 -6.25
C ARG A 114 -0.81 -2.07 -5.60
N LEU A 115 -0.30 -1.12 -6.39
CA LEU A 115 0.10 0.20 -5.89
C LEU A 115 -1.10 0.95 -5.30
N ALA A 116 -2.24 0.93 -5.98
CA ALA A 116 -3.47 1.54 -5.50
C ALA A 116 -3.96 0.92 -4.18
N LEU A 117 -4.00 -0.42 -4.10
CA LEU A 117 -4.48 -1.15 -2.92
C LEU A 117 -3.53 -1.04 -1.72
N THR A 118 -2.26 -0.74 -1.94
CA THR A 118 -1.25 -0.56 -0.89
C THR A 118 -1.01 0.91 -0.53
N SER A 119 -1.45 1.82 -1.38
CA SER A 119 -1.39 3.25 -1.11
C SER A 119 -2.25 3.56 0.11
N ALA A 120 -1.64 4.19 1.11
CA ALA A 120 -2.31 4.65 2.31
C ALA A 120 -3.14 5.91 2.00
N VAL A 121 -4.24 5.75 1.26
CA VAL A 121 -5.15 6.86 0.92
C VAL A 121 -5.92 7.34 2.16
N HIS A 122 -6.04 6.48 3.18
CA HIS A 122 -6.82 6.76 4.39
C HIS A 122 -5.95 7.03 5.64
N THR A 123 -6.24 8.11 6.36
CA THR A 123 -5.53 8.47 7.61
C THR A 123 -5.84 7.55 8.78
N ALA A 124 -6.89 6.72 8.72
CA ALA A 124 -7.23 5.77 9.79
C ALA A 124 -6.08 4.82 10.17
N GLY A 125 -5.16 4.51 9.24
CA GLY A 125 -3.93 3.79 9.59
C GLY A 125 -3.08 4.55 10.59
N CYS A 126 -2.87 5.85 10.33
CA CYS A 126 -2.15 6.77 11.21
C CYS A 126 -2.91 6.99 12.53
N GLU A 127 -4.23 7.16 12.49
CA GLU A 127 -5.06 7.34 13.69
C GLU A 127 -5.03 6.11 14.61
N ARG A 128 -5.08 4.90 14.04
CA ARG A 128 -4.83 3.66 14.80
C ARG A 128 -3.43 3.65 15.41
N GLY A 129 -2.42 4.09 14.66
CA GLY A 129 -1.07 4.27 15.16
C GLY A 129 -1.00 5.22 16.36
N PHE A 130 -1.65 6.37 16.28
CA PHE A 130 -1.73 7.35 17.37
C PHE A 130 -2.49 6.82 18.59
N SER A 131 -3.57 6.08 18.37
CA SER A 131 -4.29 5.42 19.47
C SER A 131 -3.40 4.40 20.20
N VAL A 132 -2.66 3.58 19.45
CA VAL A 132 -1.68 2.63 20.03
C VAL A 132 -0.56 3.37 20.76
N GLN A 133 -0.08 4.49 20.22
CA GLN A 133 0.91 5.34 20.87
C GLN A 133 0.39 5.88 22.21
N ASN A 134 -0.85 6.37 22.26
CA ASN A 134 -1.47 6.90 23.48
C ASN A 134 -1.67 5.81 24.55
N GLN A 135 -1.86 4.55 24.17
CA GLN A 135 -1.87 3.42 25.11
C GLN A 135 -0.48 3.12 25.70
N ILE A 136 0.59 3.41 24.96
CA ILE A 136 1.97 3.16 25.39
C ILE A 136 2.49 4.33 26.24
N LEU A 137 2.22 5.57 25.81
CA LEU A 137 2.58 6.80 26.49
C LEU A 137 1.45 7.25 27.40
N THR A 138 1.40 6.69 28.61
CA THR A 138 0.48 7.15 29.65
C THR A 138 1.11 8.30 30.45
N LYS A 139 0.33 9.00 31.28
CA LYS A 139 0.85 10.07 32.17
C LYS A 139 2.02 9.60 33.04
N LEU A 140 2.00 8.33 33.47
CA LEU A 140 3.05 7.72 34.30
C LEU A 140 4.22 7.14 33.47
N ARG A 141 4.05 7.02 32.15
CA ARG A 141 5.01 6.40 31.22
C ARG A 141 5.30 7.30 30.01
N ASN A 142 5.38 8.61 30.22
CA ASN A 142 5.61 9.59 29.16
C ASN A 142 7.10 9.84 28.84
N ARG A 143 8.02 9.31 29.65
CA ARG A 143 9.48 9.46 29.51
C ARG A 143 10.17 8.36 28.69
N LEU A 144 9.44 7.61 27.88
CA LEU A 144 10.08 6.63 26.99
C LEU A 144 10.89 7.36 25.91
N ASN A 145 12.09 6.85 25.62
CA ASN A 145 12.82 7.32 24.45
C ASN A 145 12.12 6.88 23.16
N VAL A 146 12.34 7.64 22.09
CA VAL A 146 11.67 7.46 20.78
C VAL A 146 11.90 6.05 20.23
N GLU A 147 13.10 5.50 20.43
CA GLU A 147 13.45 4.16 19.96
C GLU A 147 12.63 3.06 20.65
N THR A 148 12.51 3.12 21.97
CA THR A 148 11.73 2.17 22.76
C THR A 148 10.24 2.30 22.44
N GLN A 149 9.76 3.53 22.30
CA GLN A 149 8.39 3.79 21.88
C GLN A 149 8.10 3.17 20.49
N SER A 150 8.98 3.38 19.50
CA SER A 150 8.84 2.81 18.16
C SER A 150 8.82 1.27 18.20
N LYS A 151 9.71 0.65 18.97
CA LYS A 151 9.75 -0.81 19.16
C LYS A 151 8.43 -1.34 19.73
N LEU A 152 7.90 -0.70 20.77
CA LEU A 152 6.63 -1.10 21.39
C LEU A 152 5.44 -0.91 20.46
N MET A 153 5.40 0.19 19.71
CA MET A 153 4.37 0.42 18.69
C MET A 153 4.40 -0.67 17.61
N ARG A 154 5.59 -1.04 17.11
CA ARG A 154 5.75 -2.14 16.12
C ARG A 154 5.23 -3.47 16.66
N VAL A 155 5.52 -3.81 17.92
CA VAL A 155 5.01 -5.04 18.55
C VAL A 155 3.49 -5.01 18.68
N LYS A 156 2.91 -3.87 19.08
CA LYS A 156 1.44 -3.75 19.22
C LYS A 156 0.70 -3.72 17.88
N LEU A 157 1.28 -3.09 16.84
CA LEU A 157 0.70 -2.97 15.51
C LEU A 157 0.92 -4.20 14.63
N CYS A 158 1.92 -5.05 14.94
CA CYS A 158 2.11 -6.31 14.23
C CYS A 158 0.86 -7.19 14.37
N CYS A 159 0.28 -7.52 13.22
CA CYS A 159 -0.87 -8.41 13.09
C CYS A 159 -0.47 -9.89 12.96
N LEU A 160 0.83 -10.19 12.99
CA LEU A 160 1.33 -11.57 13.07
C LEU A 160 0.87 -12.21 14.38
N GLU A 161 0.70 -13.53 14.37
CA GLU A 161 0.28 -14.32 15.53
C GLU A 161 1.10 -13.94 16.77
N ARG A 162 0.51 -13.09 17.61
CA ARG A 162 1.19 -12.45 18.75
C ARG A 162 1.82 -13.50 19.65
N ASN A 163 1.19 -14.65 19.78
CA ASN A 163 1.64 -15.79 20.56
C ASN A 163 3.00 -16.31 20.06
N VAL A 164 3.17 -16.50 18.75
CA VAL A 164 4.42 -16.98 18.15
C VAL A 164 5.57 -16.00 18.39
N ILE A 165 5.31 -14.69 18.29
CA ILE A 165 6.32 -13.66 18.57
C ILE A 165 6.70 -13.65 20.04
N VAL A 166 5.72 -13.74 20.94
CA VAL A 166 5.95 -13.75 22.39
C VAL A 166 6.74 -14.99 22.80
N GLU A 167 6.41 -16.16 22.28
CA GLU A 167 7.16 -17.40 22.55
C GLU A 167 8.61 -17.33 22.08
N LYS A 168 8.84 -16.83 20.86
CA LYS A 168 10.20 -16.59 20.34
C LYS A 168 10.95 -15.60 21.22
N ALA A 169 10.33 -14.47 21.58
CA ALA A 169 10.93 -13.47 22.46
C ALA A 169 11.26 -14.06 23.85
N LEU A 170 10.37 -14.87 24.43
CA LEU A 170 10.60 -15.54 25.70
C LEU A 170 11.74 -16.55 25.61
N SER A 171 11.87 -17.28 24.50
CA SER A 171 12.98 -18.21 24.31
C SER A 171 14.34 -17.50 24.25
N VAL A 172 14.41 -16.35 23.56
CA VAL A 172 15.61 -15.51 23.50
C VAL A 172 15.90 -14.92 24.88
N TRP A 173 14.88 -14.40 25.57
CA TRP A 173 15.02 -13.83 26.91
C TRP A 173 15.49 -14.86 27.95
N ARG A 174 14.98 -16.10 27.87
CA ARG A 174 15.45 -17.22 28.70
C ARG A 174 16.92 -17.53 28.45
N LYS A 175 17.35 -17.51 27.18
CA LYS A 175 18.76 -17.75 26.78
C LYS A 175 19.67 -16.56 27.09
N SER A 176 19.15 -15.34 27.17
CA SER A 176 19.94 -14.11 27.33
C SER A 176 20.24 -13.74 28.79
N LYS A 177 19.70 -14.45 29.79
CA LYS A 177 20.01 -14.20 31.20
C LYS A 177 21.04 -15.19 31.75
N THR A 178 22.27 -14.74 31.97
CA THR A 178 23.13 -15.24 33.04
C THR A 178 22.52 -14.77 34.36
N ARG A 179 21.73 -15.62 35.02
CA ARG A 179 21.15 -15.27 36.33
C ARG A 179 22.29 -15.23 37.35
N ARG A 180 22.67 -14.04 37.84
CA ARG A 180 23.32 -13.95 39.16
C ARG A 180 22.26 -14.33 40.18
N ALA A 181 22.32 -15.58 40.64
CA ALA A 181 21.57 -15.98 41.82
C ALA A 181 22.18 -15.21 43.00
N TYR A 182 21.52 -14.13 43.42
CA TYR A 182 21.81 -13.56 44.73
C TYR A 182 21.20 -14.53 45.74
N ALA A 183 22.04 -15.36 46.35
CA ALA A 183 21.65 -16.10 47.53
C ALA A 183 21.25 -15.06 48.59
N LEU A 184 20.03 -15.16 49.10
CA LEU A 184 19.64 -14.43 50.30
C LEU A 184 20.55 -14.94 51.44
N LYS A 185 21.24 -14.01 52.08
CA LYS A 185 22.09 -14.26 53.25
C LYS A 185 21.30 -14.86 54.39
#